data_AF-A0A381KL96-F1
#
_entry.id   AF-A0A381KL96-F1
#
_cell.length_a   1.000
_cell.length_b   1.000
_cell.length_c   1.000
_cell.angle_alpha   90.00
_cell.angle_beta   90.00
_cell.angle_gamma   90.00
#
_symmetry.space_group_name_H-M   'P 1'
#
loop_
_entity.id
_entity.type
_entity.pdbx_description
1 polymer ?
#
loop_
_entity_poly.entity_id
_entity_poly.type
_entity_poly.pdbx_seq_one_letter_code
_entity_poly.pdbx_strand_id
1 'polypeptide(L)'
;MGKENEYTYVDENYDCNIDSVINKITNKNIETINQTRLLNEKDIIKEAVEQIIKAKNVYIFGVGGSALVALDLQMKLLRINKQAFTSLDSHTQLMVSSNVDKEDIAIAISYSGESKEVIKSIEMQN
;
A
#
# COMPACT_ATOMS: atom_id res chain seq x y z
N MET A 1 -16.09 34.47 -18.99
CA MET A 1 -17.22 33.50 -18.95
C MET A 1 -16.61 32.11 -18.94
N GLY A 2 -16.13 31.57 -17.81
CA GLY A 2 -16.85 31.45 -16.55
C GLY A 2 -17.61 30.12 -16.57
N LYS A 3 -16.91 29.01 -16.37
CA LYS A 3 -17.51 27.74 -15.93
C LYS A 3 -16.88 27.43 -14.59
N GLU A 4 -17.57 27.86 -13.54
CA GLU A 4 -17.26 27.51 -12.15
C GLU A 4 -17.55 26.01 -11.98
N ASN A 5 -16.55 25.28 -11.51
CA ASN A 5 -16.72 23.89 -11.11
C ASN A 5 -17.42 23.84 -9.76
N GLU A 6 -18.56 23.17 -9.78
CA GLU A 6 -19.42 22.82 -8.65
C GLU A 6 -18.71 21.80 -7.75
N TYR A 7 -17.94 22.28 -6.77
CA TYR A 7 -17.49 21.49 -5.63
C TYR A 7 -18.40 21.78 -4.43
N THR A 8 -19.61 21.23 -4.47
CA THR A 8 -20.58 21.34 -3.36
C THR A 8 -20.70 19.99 -2.68
N TYR A 9 -19.89 19.75 -1.65
CA TYR A 9 -20.17 18.73 -0.62
C TYR A 9 -19.71 19.23 0.74
N VAL A 10 -20.36 20.28 1.23
CA VAL A 10 -20.38 20.55 2.67
C VAL A 10 -21.84 20.55 3.08
N ASP A 11 -22.25 19.43 3.66
CA ASP A 11 -23.58 19.22 4.23
C ASP A 11 -23.87 20.33 5.27
N GLU A 12 -24.93 21.11 5.06
CA GLU A 12 -25.24 22.33 5.83
C GLU A 12 -25.72 22.04 7.27
N ASN A 13 -25.78 20.76 7.67
CA ASN A 13 -26.08 20.31 9.03
C ASN A 13 -24.87 19.61 9.71
N TYR A 14 -23.67 20.17 9.55
CA TYR A 14 -22.49 19.68 10.27
C TYR A 14 -22.53 20.14 11.73
N ASP A 15 -22.96 19.26 12.63
CA ASP A 15 -22.70 19.40 14.07
C ASP A 15 -21.18 19.23 14.31
N CYS A 16 -20.46 20.33 14.10
CA CYS A 16 -19.01 20.46 14.09
C CYS A 16 -18.39 20.62 15.49
N ASN A 17 -19.05 20.13 16.55
CA ASN A 17 -18.36 20.05 17.84
C ASN A 17 -17.10 19.17 17.67
N ILE A 18 -15.96 19.62 18.20
CA ILE A 18 -14.69 18.90 18.16
C ILE A 18 -14.83 17.45 18.64
N ASP A 19 -15.67 17.21 19.66
CA ASP A 19 -15.97 15.87 20.19
C ASP A 19 -16.67 14.99 19.15
N SER A 20 -17.61 15.57 18.37
CA SER A 20 -18.31 14.89 17.28
C SER A 20 -17.33 14.50 16.17
N VAL A 21 -16.41 15.38 15.80
CA VAL A 21 -15.38 15.12 14.78
C VAL A 21 -14.42 14.02 15.23
N ILE A 22 -13.93 14.08 16.47
CA ILE A 22 -13.04 13.06 17.07
C ILE A 22 -13.73 11.69 17.04
N ASN A 23 -14.97 11.61 17.50
CA ASN A 23 -15.74 10.38 17.52
C ASN A 23 -16.01 9.85 16.10
N LYS A 24 -16.35 10.72 15.15
CA LYS A 24 -16.62 10.36 13.76
C LYS A 24 -15.39 9.75 13.07
N ILE A 25 -14.23 10.39 13.19
CA ILE A 25 -12.98 9.88 12.60
C ILE A 25 -12.58 8.55 13.25
N THR A 26 -12.67 8.46 14.57
CA THR A 26 -12.32 7.24 15.32
C THR A 26 -13.22 6.07 14.90
N ASN A 27 -14.53 6.28 14.88
CA ASN A 27 -15.48 5.24 14.46
C ASN A 27 -15.28 4.83 13.00
N LYS A 28 -14.97 5.79 12.11
CA LYS A 28 -14.68 5.49 10.71
C LYS A 28 -13.42 4.63 10.55
N ASN A 29 -12.38 4.90 11.33
CA ASN A 29 -11.16 4.09 11.32
C ASN A 29 -11.43 2.66 11.83
N ILE A 30 -12.19 2.51 12.92
CA ILE A 30 -12.59 1.20 13.45
C ILE A 30 -13.39 0.41 12.40
N GLU A 31 -14.36 1.05 11.75
CA GLU A 31 -15.14 0.44 10.68
C GLU A 31 -14.23 -0.02 9.52
N THR A 32 -13.33 0.85 9.07
CA THR A 32 -12.40 0.57 7.96
C THR A 32 -11.48 -0.62 8.28
N ILE A 33 -10.97 -0.69 9.52
CA ILE A 33 -10.15 -1.83 9.99
C ILE A 33 -10.98 -3.13 9.98
N ASN A 34 -12.22 -3.08 10.46
CA ASN A 34 -13.10 -4.26 10.46
C ASN A 34 -13.46 -4.72 9.05
N GLN A 35 -13.74 -3.80 8.12
CA GLN A 35 -13.98 -4.11 6.72
C GLN A 35 -12.73 -4.73 6.07
N THR A 36 -11.55 -4.16 6.34
CA THR A 36 -10.27 -4.69 5.84
C THR A 36 -10.03 -6.12 6.33
N ARG A 37 -10.37 -6.42 7.59
CA ARG A 37 -10.28 -7.79 8.13
C ARG A 37 -11.13 -8.79 7.34
N LEU A 38 -12.31 -8.39 6.85
CA LEU A 38 -13.21 -9.28 6.11
C LEU A 38 -12.71 -9.60 4.69
N LEU A 39 -11.93 -8.70 4.08
CA LEU A 39 -11.31 -8.91 2.76
C LEU A 39 -10.08 -9.83 2.80
N ASN A 40 -9.55 -10.07 4.00
CA ASN A 40 -8.31 -10.80 4.19
C ASN A 40 -8.59 -12.30 4.42
N GLU A 41 -8.59 -13.05 3.32
CA GLU A 41 -8.75 -14.51 3.36
C GLU A 41 -7.53 -15.17 4.02
N LYS A 42 -7.80 -16.05 5.01
CA LYS A 42 -6.77 -16.66 5.85
C LYS A 42 -5.76 -17.48 5.04
N ASP A 43 -6.22 -18.20 4.03
CA ASP A 43 -5.36 -19.08 3.24
C ASP A 43 -4.45 -18.29 2.31
N ILE A 44 -4.94 -17.20 1.72
CA ILE A 44 -4.14 -16.26 0.90
C ILE A 44 -3.05 -15.62 1.76
N ILE A 45 -3.40 -15.15 2.97
CA ILE A 45 -2.39 -14.59 3.89
C ILE A 45 -1.33 -15.63 4.25
N LYS A 46 -1.75 -16.86 4.55
CA LYS A 46 -0.81 -17.93 4.91
C LYS A 46 0.16 -18.21 3.76
N GLU A 47 -0.34 -18.31 2.53
CA GLU A 47 0.48 -18.51 1.35
C GLU A 47 1.48 -17.36 1.15
N ALA A 48 1.02 -16.11 1.23
CA ALA A 48 1.88 -14.93 1.11
C ALA A 48 2.99 -14.92 2.17
N VAL A 49 2.67 -15.25 3.42
CA VAL A 49 3.66 -15.35 4.50
C VAL A 49 4.68 -16.45 4.22
N GLU A 50 4.26 -17.63 3.74
CA GLU A 50 5.17 -18.72 3.40
C GLU A 50 6.13 -18.34 2.26
N GLN A 51 5.63 -17.66 1.22
CA GLN A 51 6.47 -17.18 0.13
C GLN A 51 7.46 -16.12 0.61
N ILE A 52 7.00 -15.16 1.43
CA ILE A 52 7.87 -14.15 2.05
C ILE A 52 8.96 -14.83 2.86
N ILE A 53 8.64 -15.79 3.72
CA ILE A 53 9.64 -16.47 4.57
C ILE A 53 10.71 -17.18 3.72
N LYS A 54 10.29 -17.90 2.66
CA LYS A 54 11.19 -18.68 1.79
C LYS A 54 12.08 -17.83 0.90
N ALA A 55 11.65 -16.62 0.52
CA ALA A 55 12.41 -15.77 -0.38
C ALA A 55 13.79 -15.39 0.19
N LYS A 56 14.76 -15.12 -0.66
CA LYS A 56 16.07 -14.60 -0.28
C LYS A 56 15.96 -13.12 0.06
N ASN A 57 15.41 -12.33 -0.87
CA ASN A 57 15.10 -10.91 -0.66
C ASN A 57 13.63 -10.60 -0.93
N VAL A 58 13.12 -9.54 -0.31
CA VAL A 58 11.78 -8.98 -0.54
C VAL A 58 11.90 -7.61 -1.20
N TYR A 59 11.41 -7.46 -2.43
CA TYR A 59 11.36 -6.19 -3.14
C TYR A 59 9.95 -5.62 -3.08
N ILE A 60 9.80 -4.37 -2.62
CA ILE A 60 8.49 -3.76 -2.39
C ILE A 60 8.35 -2.53 -3.28
N PHE A 61 7.31 -2.52 -4.08
CA PHE A 61 7.01 -1.48 -5.07
C PHE A 61 5.73 -0.75 -4.71
N GLY A 62 5.75 0.58 -4.84
CA GLY A 62 4.62 1.43 -4.48
C GLY A 62 4.97 2.90 -4.71
N VAL A 63 3.98 3.69 -5.15
CA VAL A 63 4.17 5.12 -5.47
C VAL A 63 3.26 6.00 -4.63
N GLY A 64 3.65 7.26 -4.42
CA GLY A 64 2.87 8.22 -3.63
C GLY A 64 2.62 7.72 -2.20
N GLY A 65 1.37 7.76 -1.73
CA GLY A 65 1.00 7.27 -0.40
C GLY A 65 1.33 5.79 -0.17
N SER A 66 1.24 4.96 -1.21
CA SER A 66 1.60 3.54 -1.13
C SER A 66 3.10 3.32 -0.93
N ALA A 67 3.95 4.27 -1.31
CA ALA A 67 5.39 4.21 -1.04
C ALA A 67 5.70 4.33 0.46
N LEU A 68 4.88 5.07 1.22
CA LEU A 68 5.00 5.16 2.67
C LEU A 68 4.64 3.83 3.36
N VAL A 69 3.63 3.14 2.83
CA VAL A 69 3.25 1.78 3.29
C VAL A 69 4.37 0.78 2.96
N ALA A 70 4.97 0.89 1.78
CA ALA A 70 6.12 0.06 1.38
C ALA A 70 7.32 0.25 2.32
N LEU A 71 7.62 1.49 2.72
CA LEU A 71 8.68 1.81 3.67
C LEU A 71 8.39 1.23 5.07
N ASP A 72 7.16 1.38 5.57
CA ASP A 72 6.75 0.78 6.84
C ASP A 72 6.88 -0.75 6.82
N LEU A 73 6.47 -1.41 5.72
CA LEU A 73 6.64 -2.85 5.55
C LEU A 73 8.12 -3.24 5.51
N GLN A 74 8.96 -2.50 4.79
CA GLN A 74 10.41 -2.73 4.76
C GLN A 74 10.99 -2.73 6.18
N MET A 75 10.66 -1.71 6.99
CA MET A 75 11.14 -1.60 8.37
C MET A 75 10.68 -2.77 9.25
N LYS A 76 9.44 -3.24 9.07
CA LYS A 76 8.88 -4.39 9.81
C LYS A 76 9.59 -5.70 9.44
N LEU A 77 9.89 -5.91 8.16
CA LEU A 77 10.62 -7.09 7.69
C LEU A 77 12.07 -7.09 8.18
N LEU A 78 12.76 -5.95 8.08
CA LEU A 78 14.12 -5.81 8.60
C LEU A 78 14.21 -6.10 10.10
N ARG A 79 13.20 -5.72 10.89
CA ARG A 79 13.14 -6.01 12.33
C ARG A 79 13.15 -7.50 12.65
N ILE A 80 12.62 -8.34 11.78
CA ILE A 80 12.62 -9.81 11.93
C ILE A 80 13.75 -10.47 11.14
N ASN A 81 14.81 -9.70 10.82
CA ASN A 81 15.96 -10.14 10.04
C ASN A 81 15.61 -10.66 8.63
N LYS A 82 14.53 -10.11 8.04
CA LYS A 82 14.16 -10.38 6.66
C LYS A 82 14.63 -9.25 5.76
N GLN A 83 15.53 -9.58 4.83
CA GLN A 83 16.08 -8.60 3.90
C GLN A 83 14.98 -8.06 2.98
N ALA A 84 14.75 -6.74 3.04
CA ALA A 84 13.71 -6.08 2.27
C ALA A 84 14.19 -4.75 1.68
N PHE A 85 13.73 -4.43 0.48
CA PHE A 85 14.13 -3.25 -0.28
C PHE A 85 12.91 -2.52 -0.84
N THR A 86 12.92 -1.20 -0.73
CA THR A 86 11.99 -0.33 -1.46
C THR A 86 12.70 0.96 -1.83
N SER A 87 12.15 1.71 -2.78
CA SER A 87 12.60 3.04 -3.16
C SER A 87 11.39 3.95 -3.30
N LEU A 88 11.52 5.22 -2.91
CA LEU A 88 10.47 6.22 -3.14
C LEU A 88 10.46 6.73 -4.60
N ASP A 89 11.55 6.47 -5.34
CA ASP A 89 11.70 6.87 -6.74
C ASP A 89 11.28 5.73 -7.68
N SER A 90 10.33 5.99 -8.56
CA SER A 90 9.75 4.99 -9.48
C SER A 90 10.75 4.51 -10.54
N HIS A 91 11.69 5.37 -10.96
CA HIS A 91 12.74 4.95 -11.90
C HIS A 91 13.68 3.94 -11.26
N THR A 92 14.05 4.16 -10.01
CA THR A 92 14.85 3.22 -9.21
C THR A 92 14.08 1.92 -8.99
N GLN A 93 12.78 1.97 -8.71
CA GLN A 93 11.95 0.76 -8.59
C GLN A 93 12.00 -0.09 -9.87
N LEU A 94 11.92 0.53 -11.05
CA LEU A 94 12.04 -0.15 -12.35
C LEU A 94 13.45 -0.73 -12.61
N MET A 95 14.50 -0.02 -12.19
CA MET A 95 15.87 -0.53 -12.31
C MET A 95 16.11 -1.72 -11.38
N VAL A 96 15.56 -1.69 -10.18
CA VAL A 96 15.73 -2.76 -9.19
C VAL A 96 14.89 -3.99 -9.58
N SER A 97 13.73 -3.80 -10.20
CA SER A 97 12.88 -4.94 -10.62
C SER A 97 13.58 -5.87 -11.61
N SER A 98 14.47 -5.37 -12.46
CA SER A 98 15.24 -6.23 -13.38
C SER A 98 16.32 -7.07 -12.70
N ASN A 99 16.60 -6.82 -11.42
CA ASN A 99 17.56 -7.60 -10.62
C ASN A 99 16.88 -8.62 -9.72
N VAL A 100 15.54 -8.66 -9.69
CA VAL A 100 14.77 -9.68 -8.97
C VAL A 100 15.04 -11.02 -9.64
N ASP A 101 15.49 -12.00 -8.87
CA ASP A 101 15.71 -13.37 -9.35
C ASP A 101 14.65 -14.34 -8.79
N LYS A 102 14.71 -15.60 -9.26
CA LYS A 102 13.76 -16.66 -8.87
C LYS A 102 13.78 -17.05 -7.39
N GLU A 103 14.81 -16.64 -6.64
CA GLU A 103 14.91 -16.86 -5.20
C GLU A 103 14.27 -15.72 -4.41
N ASP A 104 13.93 -14.60 -5.05
CA ASP A 104 13.36 -13.41 -4.43
C ASP A 104 11.83 -13.37 -4.54
N ILE A 105 11.22 -12.40 -3.86
CA ILE A 105 9.78 -12.09 -4.00
C ILE A 105 9.57 -10.59 -4.18
N ALA A 106 8.58 -10.26 -5.02
CA ALA A 106 8.11 -8.90 -5.21
C ALA A 106 6.73 -8.68 -4.55
N ILE A 107 6.56 -7.54 -3.88
CA ILE A 107 5.30 -7.09 -3.29
C ILE A 107 4.94 -5.75 -3.93
N ALA A 108 3.85 -5.70 -4.67
CA ALA A 108 3.32 -4.47 -5.25
C ALA A 108 2.18 -3.91 -4.39
N ILE A 109 2.26 -2.63 -4.05
CA ILE A 109 1.24 -1.91 -3.27
C ILE A 109 0.66 -0.80 -4.15
N SER A 110 -0.62 -0.93 -4.51
CA SER A 110 -1.39 0.06 -5.25
C SER A 110 -2.83 0.08 -4.74
N TYR A 111 -3.35 1.26 -4.40
CA TYR A 111 -4.74 1.40 -3.95
C TYR A 111 -5.75 1.11 -5.07
N SER A 112 -5.52 1.64 -6.27
CA SER A 112 -6.40 1.41 -7.43
C SER A 112 -6.12 0.10 -8.16
N GLY A 113 -4.92 -0.47 -7.97
CA GLY A 113 -4.43 -1.58 -8.80
C GLY A 113 -4.00 -1.16 -10.21
N GLU A 114 -4.06 0.13 -10.54
CA GLU A 114 -3.84 0.67 -11.90
C GLU A 114 -2.57 1.54 -12.01
N SER A 115 -1.75 1.59 -10.96
CA SER A 115 -0.52 2.40 -10.94
C SER A 115 0.47 1.86 -11.98
N LYS A 116 0.59 2.55 -13.12
CA LYS A 116 1.41 2.12 -14.28
C LYS A 116 2.85 1.82 -13.90
N GLU A 117 3.45 2.64 -13.04
CA GLU A 117 4.81 2.46 -12.55
C GLU A 117 4.96 1.15 -11.77
N VAL A 118 4.01 0.87 -10.87
CA VAL A 118 4.01 -0.35 -10.04
C VAL A 118 3.76 -1.59 -10.89
N ILE A 119 2.80 -1.53 -11.83
CA ILE A 119 2.51 -2.61 -12.77
C ILE A 119 3.75 -2.91 -13.61
N LYS A 120 4.41 -1.89 -14.15
CA LYS A 120 5.59 -2.07 -14.97
C LYS A 120 6.76 -2.67 -14.18
N SER A 121 6.92 -2.32 -12.90
CA SER A 121 7.92 -2.95 -12.02
C SER A 121 7.66 -4.44 -11.76
N ILE A 122 6.42 -4.91 -11.81
CA ILE A 122 6.14 -6.35 -11.68
C ILE A 122 6.22 -7.12 -13.00
N GLU A 123 5.95 -6.47 -14.13
CA GLU A 123 6.08 -7.09 -15.46
C GLU A 123 7.55 -7.27 -15.90
N MET A 124 8.47 -6.44 -15.39
CA MET A 124 9.89 -6.46 -15.76
C MET A 124 10.74 -7.47 -14.97
N GLN A 125 10.13 -8.44 -14.31
CA GLN A 125 10.84 -9.49 -13.57
C GLN A 125 11.35 -10.59 -14.51
N ASN A 126 12.57 -11.08 -14.28
CA ASN A 126 13.22 -12.11 -15.10
C ASN A 126 12.69 -13.53 -14.82
#